data_AF-A0AAU5VN05-F1
#
_entry.id   AF-A0AAU5VN05-F1
#
_cell.length_a   1.000
_cell.length_b   1.000
_cell.length_c   1.000
_cell.angle_alpha   90.00
_cell.angle_beta   90.00
_cell.angle_gamma   90.00
#
_symmetry.space_group_name_H-M   'P 1'
#
loop_
_entity.id
_entity.type
_entity.pdbx_description
1 polymer ?
#
loop_
_entity_poly.entity_id
_entity_poly.type
_entity_poly.pdbx_seq_one_letter_code
_entity_poly.pdbx_strand_id
1 'polypeptide(L)'
;MASDVSIPGDELREAQDMLGVVHDLIDIGRNTFDFDAAFGRELSRGGARNFESRWEDGKFQLKRQIVGVKDAIGSIVDAFEKTDQDAAAHLDDGAP
;
A
#
# COMPACT_ATOMS: atom_id res chain seq x y z
N MET A 1 -33.99 11.81 2.23
CA MET A 1 -33.31 11.20 1.06
C MET A 1 -31.88 10.97 1.50
N ALA A 2 -31.58 9.81 2.10
CA ALA A 2 -30.20 9.45 2.37
C ALA A 2 -29.56 9.22 1.00
N SER A 3 -28.56 10.01 0.65
CA SER A 3 -27.74 9.77 -0.53
C SER A 3 -27.10 8.40 -0.37
N ASP A 4 -27.54 7.45 -1.19
CA ASP A 4 -27.07 6.08 -1.19
C ASP A 4 -25.54 6.10 -1.35
N VAL A 5 -24.82 5.66 -0.33
CA VAL A 5 -23.36 5.68 -0.33
C VAL A 5 -22.91 4.46 -1.13
N SER A 6 -22.78 4.64 -2.45
CA SER A 6 -22.27 3.61 -3.35
C SER A 6 -20.76 3.46 -3.14
N ILE A 7 -20.35 2.38 -2.46
CA ILE A 7 -18.94 2.03 -2.27
C ILE A 7 -18.49 1.11 -3.40
N PRO A 8 -17.45 1.48 -4.17
CA PRO A 8 -16.88 0.64 -5.21
C PRO A 8 -15.96 -0.42 -4.58
N GLY A 9 -16.54 -1.46 -3.98
CA GLY A 9 -15.82 -2.45 -3.18
C GLY A 9 -14.80 -3.26 -3.99
N ASP A 10 -15.13 -3.58 -5.25
CA ASP A 10 -14.22 -4.31 -6.14
C ASP A 10 -13.03 -3.44 -6.55
N GLU A 11 -13.26 -2.16 -6.85
CA GLU A 11 -12.21 -1.20 -7.19
C GLU A 11 -11.30 -0.88 -6.00
N LEU A 12 -11.86 -0.86 -4.79
CA LEU A 12 -11.07 -0.74 -3.56
C LEU A 12 -10.15 -1.95 -3.36
N ARG A 13 -10.65 -3.18 -3.59
CA ARG A 13 -9.81 -4.39 -3.55
C ARG A 13 -8.74 -4.37 -4.64
N GLU A 14 -9.09 -3.97 -5.87
CA GLU A 14 -8.13 -3.83 -6.96
C GLU A 14 -7.02 -2.82 -6.61
N ALA A 15 -7.38 -1.68 -6.01
CA ALA A 15 -6.41 -0.70 -5.53
C ALA A 15 -5.50 -1.27 -4.43
N GLN A 16 -6.03 -2.07 -3.52
CA GLN A 16 -5.26 -2.75 -2.47
C GLN A 16 -4.25 -3.75 -3.07
N ASP A 17 -4.65 -4.50 -4.09
CA ASP A 17 -3.81 -5.47 -4.78
C ASP A 17 -2.71 -4.78 -5.58
N MET A 18 -3.03 -3.74 -6.34
CA MET A 18 -2.04 -2.93 -7.07
C MET A 18 -1.00 -2.32 -6.13
N LEU A 19 -1.43 -1.81 -4.97
CA LEU A 19 -0.53 -1.32 -3.94
C LEU A 19 0.36 -2.43 -3.37
N GLY A 20 -0.15 -3.67 -3.28
CA GLY A 20 0.66 -4.86 -2.97
C GLY A 20 1.78 -5.08 -3.98
N VAL A 21 1.47 -5.02 -5.27
CA VAL A 21 2.47 -5.15 -6.33
C VAL A 21 3.55 -4.07 -6.21
N VAL A 22 3.17 -2.80 -5.99
CA VAL A 22 4.14 -1.72 -5.80
C VAL A 22 5.03 -1.97 -4.58
N HIS A 23 4.47 -2.42 -3.46
CA HIS A 23 5.23 -2.77 -2.26
C HIS A 23 6.30 -3.82 -2.54
N ASP A 24 5.93 -4.87 -3.29
CA ASP A 24 6.83 -6.00 -3.58
C ASP A 24 7.93 -5.62 -4.57
N LEU A 25 7.60 -4.75 -5.55
CA LEU A 25 8.57 -4.26 -6.53
C LEU A 25 9.63 -3.31 -5.93
N ILE A 26 9.31 -2.57 -4.86
CA ILE A 26 10.28 -1.68 -4.18
C ILE A 26 11.46 -2.48 -3.61
N ASP A 27 11.30 -3.79 -3.32
CA ASP A 27 12.33 -4.62 -2.70
C ASP A 27 13.38 -5.21 -3.67
N ILE A 28 13.18 -5.09 -4.98
CA ILE A 28 14.07 -5.67 -6.00
C ILE A 28 15.49 -5.07 -5.97
N GLY A 29 15.67 -3.91 -5.34
CA GLY A 29 16.93 -3.16 -5.34
C GLY A 29 17.98 -3.56 -4.31
N ARG A 30 17.75 -4.58 -3.45
CA ARG A 30 18.69 -4.90 -2.34
C ARG A 30 20.09 -5.36 -2.77
N ASN A 31 20.36 -5.52 -4.08
CA ASN A 31 21.56 -6.20 -4.60
C ASN A 31 22.34 -5.51 -5.73
N THR A 32 22.04 -4.30 -6.21
CA THR A 32 22.41 -4.02 -7.62
C THR A 32 23.26 -2.81 -7.96
N PHE A 33 23.55 -1.87 -7.06
CA PHE A 33 24.38 -0.72 -7.46
C PHE A 33 25.77 -0.75 -6.83
N ASP A 34 26.73 -1.35 -7.53
CA ASP A 34 28.14 -1.25 -7.20
C ASP A 34 28.66 0.15 -7.57
N PHE A 35 28.51 1.09 -6.64
CA PHE A 35 28.96 2.47 -6.81
C PHE A 35 30.48 2.58 -7.01
N ASP A 36 31.26 1.66 -6.44
CA ASP A 36 32.71 1.60 -6.63
C ASP A 36 33.05 1.21 -8.08
N ALA A 37 32.34 0.23 -8.65
CA ALA A 37 32.47 -0.15 -10.05
C ALA A 37 31.94 0.91 -11.03
N ALA A 38 30.87 1.63 -10.66
CA ALA A 38 30.21 2.60 -11.54
C ALA A 38 30.90 3.97 -11.58
N PHE A 39 31.44 4.45 -10.45
CA PHE A 39 31.95 5.83 -10.33
C PHE A 39 33.43 5.91 -9.90
N GLY A 40 34.04 4.78 -9.52
CA GLY A 40 35.39 4.75 -8.99
C GLY A 40 35.49 5.20 -7.53
N ARG A 41 36.56 4.76 -6.86
CA ARG A 41 36.78 4.86 -5.40
C ARG A 41 36.78 6.29 -4.82
N GLU A 42 37.01 7.29 -5.66
CA GLU A 42 37.09 8.69 -5.26
C GLU A 42 35.71 9.37 -5.22
N LEU A 43 34.81 9.02 -6.14
CA LEU A 43 33.44 9.53 -6.20
C LEU A 43 32.45 8.68 -5.38
N SER A 44 32.80 7.42 -5.11
CA SER A 44 32.02 6.56 -4.21
C SER A 44 32.06 7.04 -2.75
N ARG A 45 33.07 7.84 -2.39
CA ARG A 45 33.22 8.41 -1.05
C ARG A 45 32.36 9.66 -0.88
N GLY A 46 31.38 9.56 0.02
CA GLY A 46 30.54 10.67 0.46
C GLY A 46 29.25 10.78 -0.35
N GLY A 47 29.31 11.26 -1.59
CA GLY A 47 28.13 11.56 -2.40
C GLY A 47 27.28 10.33 -2.73
N ALA A 48 27.91 9.28 -3.27
CA ALA A 48 27.23 8.04 -3.64
C ALA A 48 26.61 7.32 -2.43
N ARG A 49 27.36 7.18 -1.32
CA ARG A 49 26.85 6.60 -0.07
C ARG A 49 25.70 7.40 0.54
N ASN A 50 25.77 8.73 0.51
CA ASN A 50 24.68 9.57 1.02
C ASN A 50 23.43 9.45 0.16
N PHE A 51 23.59 9.39 -1.16
CA PHE A 51 22.48 9.12 -2.08
C PHE A 51 21.85 7.75 -1.78
N GLU A 52 22.66 6.69 -1.70
CA GLU A 52 22.18 5.34 -1.41
C GLU A 52 21.43 5.27 -0.08
N SER A 53 21.99 5.84 1.00
CA SER A 53 21.31 5.88 2.30
C SER A 53 19.95 6.58 2.23
N ARG A 54 19.89 7.77 1.59
CA ARG A 54 18.63 8.51 1.47
C ARG A 54 17.62 7.81 0.56
N TRP A 55 18.11 7.10 -0.45
CA TRP A 55 17.29 6.30 -1.34
C TRP A 55 16.69 5.10 -0.59
N GLU A 56 17.48 4.39 0.20
CA GLU A 56 16.99 3.30 1.07
C GLU A 56 15.95 3.81 2.08
N ASP A 57 16.22 4.94 2.73
CA ASP A 57 15.26 5.56 3.67
C ASP A 57 13.95 5.92 2.97
N GLY A 58 14.01 6.49 1.76
CA GLY A 58 12.84 6.83 0.96
C GLY A 58 12.02 5.60 0.58
N LYS A 59 12.68 4.50 0.18
CA LYS A 59 12.01 3.22 -0.09
C LYS A 59 11.32 2.67 1.16
N PHE A 60 11.97 2.74 2.33
CA PHE A 60 11.38 2.30 3.59
C PHE A 60 10.13 3.12 3.96
N GLN A 61 10.20 4.45 3.81
CA GLN A 61 9.07 5.33 4.05
C GLN A 61 7.90 5.04 3.10
N LEU A 62 8.19 4.86 1.81
CA LEU A 62 7.19 4.55 0.80
C LEU A 62 6.48 3.21 1.10
N LYS A 63 7.23 2.17 1.47
CA LYS A 63 6.65 0.88 1.90
C LYS A 63 5.68 1.06 3.07
N ARG A 64 6.10 1.82 4.10
CA ARG A 64 5.25 2.07 5.27
C ARG A 64 3.97 2.81 4.92
N GLN A 65 4.03 3.79 4.02
CA GLN A 65 2.86 4.51 3.54
C GLN A 65 1.91 3.59 2.75
N ILE A 66 2.46 2.75 1.86
CA ILE A 66 1.67 1.78 1.09
C ILE A 66 0.91 0.83 2.02
N VAL A 67 1.57 0.27 3.04
CA VAL A 67 0.91 -0.58 4.05
C VAL A 67 -0.22 0.17 4.73
N GLY A 68 0.02 1.41 5.20
CA GLY A 68 -1.01 2.22 5.84
C GLY A 68 -2.23 2.49 4.95
N VAL A 69 -2.03 2.71 3.64
CA VAL A 69 -3.14 2.88 2.68
C VAL A 69 -3.87 1.56 2.45
N LYS A 70 -3.17 0.44 2.31
CA LYS A 70 -3.79 -0.89 2.15
C LYS A 70 -4.65 -1.27 3.37
N ASP A 71 -4.17 -0.98 4.57
CA ASP A 71 -4.89 -1.27 5.82
C ASP A 71 -6.15 -0.38 5.95
N ALA A 72 -6.05 0.89 5.55
CA ALA A 72 -7.19 1.81 5.53
C ALA A 72 -8.26 1.36 4.52
N ILE A 73 -7.85 0.93 3.33
CA ILE A 73 -8.75 0.37 2.31
C ILE A 73 -9.46 -0.88 2.86
N GLY A 74 -8.71 -1.82 3.46
CA GLY A 74 -9.29 -3.03 4.07
C GLY A 74 -10.30 -2.69 5.16
N SER A 75 -9.97 -1.77 6.05
CA SER A 75 -10.86 -1.32 7.13
C SER A 75 -12.17 -0.71 6.61
N ILE A 76 -12.12 0.01 5.48
CA ILE A 76 -13.32 0.57 4.85
C ILE A 76 -14.19 -0.57 4.30
N VAL A 77 -13.60 -1.49 3.53
CA VAL A 77 -14.33 -2.63 2.94
C VAL A 77 -14.98 -3.49 4.04
N ASP A 78 -14.23 -3.84 5.08
CA ASP A 78 -14.74 -4.62 6.22
C ASP A 78 -15.91 -3.93 6.93
N ALA A 79 -15.84 -2.60 7.12
CA ALA A 79 -16.90 -1.84 7.77
C ALA A 79 -18.20 -1.85 6.95
N PHE A 80 -18.10 -1.76 5.61
CA PHE A 80 -19.26 -1.84 4.74
C PHE A 80 -19.83 -3.26 4.67
N GLU A 81 -18.99 -4.28 4.50
CA GLU A 81 -19.46 -5.68 4.50
C GLU A 81 -20.18 -6.04 5.81
N LYS A 82 -19.66 -5.57 6.95
CA LYS A 82 -20.32 -5.74 8.24
C LYS A 82 -21.67 -5.02 8.30
N THR A 83 -21.72 -3.79 7.80
CA THR A 83 -22.97 -3.00 7.78
C THR A 83 -24.03 -3.68 6.91
N ASP A 84 -23.64 -4.23 5.76
CA ASP A 84 -24.55 -4.97 4.87
C ASP A 84 -25.04 -6.28 5.52
N GLN A 85 -24.17 -7.02 6.22
CA GLN A 85 -24.55 -8.23 6.95
C GLN A 85 -25.52 -7.92 8.10
N ASP A 86 -25.23 -6.88 8.89
CA ASP A 86 -26.09 -6.43 10.00
C ASP A 86 -27.46 -5.98 9.46
N ALA A 87 -27.49 -5.25 8.34
CA ALA A 87 -28.73 -4.84 7.68
C ALA A 87 -29.53 -6.04 7.14
N ALA A 88 -28.87 -7.01 6.51
CA ALA A 88 -29.51 -8.23 6.01
C ALA A 88 -30.10 -9.08 7.14
N ALA A 89 -29.37 -9.24 8.25
CA ALA A 89 -29.86 -9.97 9.43
C ALA A 89 -31.12 -9.32 10.02
N HIS A 90 -31.16 -7.98 10.07
CA HIS A 90 -32.33 -7.26 10.54
C HIS A 90 -33.54 -7.31 9.59
N LEU A 91 -33.32 -7.62 8.31
CA LEU A 91 -34.41 -7.83 7.35
C LEU A 91 -34.98 -9.26 7.43
N ASP A 92 -34.15 -10.26 7.73
CA ASP A 92 -34.58 -11.66 7.87
C ASP A 92 -35.40 -11.89 9.15
N ASP A 93 -35.05 -11.21 10.26
CA ASP A 93 -35.82 -11.22 11.52
C ASP A 93 -37.19 -10.51 11.43
N GLY A 94 -37.45 -9.81 10.33
CA GLY A 94 -38.67 -9.03 10.09
C GLY A 94 -39.64 -9.64 9.07
N ALA A 95 -39.31 -10.79 8.46
CA ALA A 95 -40.20 -11.46 7.51
C ALA A 95 -41.30 -12.26 8.24
N PRO A 96 -42.60 -12.02 7.95
CA PRO A 96 -43.72 -12.74 8.58
C PRO A 96 -43.84 -14.22 8.15
#